data_AF-A0A948UFD9-F1
#
_entry.id   AF-A0A948UFD9-F1
#
_cell.length_a   1.000
_cell.length_b   1.000
_cell.length_c   1.000
_cell.angle_alpha   90.00
_cell.angle_beta   90.00
_cell.angle_gamma   90.00
#
_symmetry.space_group_name_H-M   'P 1'
#
loop_
_entity.id
_entity.type
_entity.pdbx_description
1 polymer ?
#
loop_
_entity_poly.entity_id
_entity_poly.type
_entity_poly.pdbx_seq_one_letter_code
_entity_poly.pdbx_strand_id
1 'polypeptide(L)'
;MKRQVTETEKAKLISKYRQPDGFVHCFVDNEKIDTEKEIHFDHIEPFVKVEETSLDNIAPVCRNHNLAKKDMTLSEYRDKLQMENFFERFESAGKQAKLNDVLTFKYGNNFGFPIQYDFDSNQMKITVKYFQDKDKVHLPKIEAYQVYQCQITKMSYFYALVPAKNILNDGKEGEGLELQPRPLIPNHLWGLYRHLRVNTQLQPSICRVDGNVVLVFDGQHKAAAKIWAGADNIEAKIYIEPDVVWLMRTNLVAHDKLKQLRFYSSILADKMAQLYGVNWQRYVETTDKKSECQWTIKLTQ
;
A
#
# COMPACT_ATOMS: atom_id res chain seq x y z
N MET A 1 21.84 -14.13 -8.70
CA MET A 1 23.11 -13.65 -8.10
C MET A 1 22.99 -12.15 -7.88
N LYS A 2 23.33 -11.59 -6.71
CA LYS A 2 23.42 -10.11 -6.56
C LYS A 2 24.56 -9.64 -7.46
N ARG A 3 24.29 -8.74 -8.41
CA ARG A 3 25.36 -8.08 -9.18
C ARG A 3 26.29 -7.37 -8.20
N GLN A 4 27.56 -7.74 -8.20
CA GLN A 4 28.57 -7.02 -7.44
C GLN A 4 29.00 -5.80 -8.26
N VAL A 5 28.90 -4.62 -7.65
CA VAL A 5 29.31 -3.35 -8.26
C VAL A 5 30.83 -3.34 -8.36
N THR A 6 31.37 -3.14 -9.56
CA THR A 6 32.82 -3.04 -9.79
C THR A 6 33.38 -1.75 -9.18
N GLU A 7 34.69 -1.69 -8.94
CA GLU A 7 35.34 -0.47 -8.41
C GLU A 7 35.11 0.76 -9.31
N THR A 8 35.08 0.57 -10.64
CA THR A 8 34.78 1.65 -11.59
C THR A 8 33.35 2.17 -11.47
N GLU A 9 32.39 1.30 -11.18
CA GLU A 9 30.98 1.66 -10.98
C GLU A 9 30.76 2.30 -9.61
N LYS A 10 31.49 1.86 -8.58
CA LYS A 10 31.47 2.51 -7.26
C LYS A 10 31.92 3.96 -7.36
N ALA A 11 33.02 4.24 -8.07
CA ALA A 11 33.49 5.61 -8.27
C ALA A 11 32.44 6.49 -8.97
N LYS A 12 31.76 5.95 -10.00
CA LYS A 12 30.64 6.63 -10.68
C LYS A 12 29.48 6.91 -9.71
N LEU A 13 29.07 5.93 -8.91
CA LEU A 13 27.99 6.09 -7.94
C LEU A 13 28.36 7.11 -6.86
N ILE A 14 29.58 7.08 -6.32
CA ILE A 14 30.05 8.09 -5.36
C ILE A 14 29.97 9.49 -5.96
N SER A 15 30.43 9.68 -7.21
CA SER A 15 30.34 10.98 -7.88
C SER A 15 28.89 11.44 -8.10
N LYS A 16 27.99 10.50 -8.42
CA LYS A 16 26.56 10.75 -8.65
C LYS A 16 25.82 11.15 -7.36
N TYR A 17 26.13 10.50 -6.24
CA TYR A 17 25.43 10.67 -4.97
C TYR A 17 26.12 11.62 -3.99
N ARG A 18 27.23 12.26 -4.39
CA ARG A 18 27.88 13.29 -3.60
C ARG A 18 27.01 14.55 -3.61
N GLN A 19 26.61 15.00 -2.43
CA GLN A 19 25.82 16.22 -2.25
C GLN A 19 26.72 17.46 -2.30
N PRO A 20 26.14 18.69 -2.39
CA PRO A 20 26.91 19.94 -2.45
C PRO A 20 27.82 20.18 -1.23
N ASP A 21 27.54 19.53 -0.10
CA ASP A 21 28.37 19.55 1.11
C ASP A 21 29.65 18.71 0.99
N GLY A 22 29.82 17.99 -0.13
CA GLY A 22 30.97 17.17 -0.42
C GLY A 22 30.87 15.74 0.12
N PHE A 23 29.77 15.34 0.77
CA PHE A 23 29.62 14.01 1.36
C PHE A 23 28.62 13.15 0.59
N VAL A 24 28.70 11.83 0.82
CA VAL A 24 27.71 10.87 0.34
C VAL A 24 26.74 10.59 1.49
N HIS A 25 25.45 10.66 1.19
CA HIS A 25 24.39 10.41 2.16
C HIS A 25 23.83 9.01 1.97
N CYS A 26 23.48 8.37 3.09
CA CYS A 26 22.83 7.08 3.09
C CYS A 26 21.41 7.21 2.51
N PHE A 27 21.06 6.34 1.57
CA PHE A 27 19.76 6.38 0.88
C PHE A 27 18.56 6.19 1.83
N VAL A 28 18.78 5.52 2.96
CA VAL A 28 17.71 5.11 3.89
C VAL A 28 17.19 6.27 4.73
N ASP A 29 18.08 7.12 5.24
CA ASP A 29 17.80 8.17 6.22
C ASP A 29 18.29 9.55 5.77
N ASN A 30 19.04 9.62 4.67
CA ASN A 30 19.72 10.81 4.17
C ASN A 30 20.75 11.38 5.17
N GLU A 31 21.28 10.56 6.08
CA GLU A 31 22.38 10.98 6.95
C GLU A 31 23.74 10.84 6.26
N LYS A 32 24.67 11.70 6.65
CA LYS A 32 26.04 11.73 6.14
C LYS A 32 26.77 10.43 6.45
N ILE A 33 27.49 9.87 5.48
CA ILE A 33 28.45 8.78 5.70
C ILE A 33 29.85 9.41 5.79
N ASP A 34 30.43 9.42 6.99
CA ASP A 34 31.68 10.13 7.27
C ASP A 34 32.89 9.58 6.51
N THR A 35 32.90 8.28 6.22
CA THR A 35 34.03 7.63 5.56
C THR A 35 33.61 6.85 4.31
N GLU A 36 34.36 7.01 3.21
CA GLU A 36 34.07 6.28 1.97
C GLU A 36 34.15 4.75 2.13
N LYS A 37 34.92 4.27 3.12
CA LYS A 37 35.05 2.85 3.46
C LYS A 37 33.78 2.25 4.08
N GLU A 38 32.89 3.08 4.62
CA GLU A 38 31.62 2.67 5.21
C GLU A 38 30.45 2.75 4.22
N ILE A 39 30.71 3.21 2.99
CA ILE A 39 29.73 3.25 1.91
C ILE A 39 29.59 1.84 1.33
N HIS A 40 28.42 1.25 1.53
CA HIS A 40 28.00 0.06 0.81
C HIS A 40 27.02 0.43 -0.30
N PHE A 41 26.83 -0.47 -1.26
CA PHE A 41 25.87 -0.31 -2.35
C PHE A 41 24.94 -1.51 -2.38
N ASP A 42 23.63 -1.25 -2.44
CA ASP A 42 22.62 -2.28 -2.70
C ASP A 42 21.50 -1.71 -3.59
N HIS A 43 20.58 -2.57 -3.99
CA HIS A 43 19.52 -2.24 -4.93
C HIS A 43 18.41 -1.42 -4.26
N ILE A 44 17.92 -0.40 -4.95
CA ILE A 44 16.78 0.41 -4.51
C ILE A 44 15.49 -0.44 -4.58
N GLU A 45 15.23 -1.06 -5.73
CA GLU A 45 14.05 -1.91 -6.01
C GLU A 45 14.42 -3.37 -6.33
N PRO A 46 13.47 -4.32 -6.19
CA PRO A 46 13.72 -5.75 -6.41
C PRO A 46 14.12 -6.09 -7.85
N PHE A 47 14.96 -7.11 -7.99
CA PHE A 47 15.54 -7.61 -9.26
C PHE A 47 14.49 -8.01 -10.33
N VAL A 48 13.27 -8.35 -9.92
CA VAL A 48 12.21 -8.91 -10.80
C VAL A 48 11.57 -7.84 -11.70
N LYS A 49 11.82 -6.54 -11.47
CA LYS A 49 11.20 -5.43 -12.24
C LYS A 49 12.12 -4.75 -13.26
N VAL A 50 13.40 -5.12 -13.34
CA VAL A 50 14.35 -4.44 -14.24
C VAL A 50 15.09 -5.50 -15.04
N GLU A 51 14.78 -5.60 -16.33
CA GLU A 51 15.37 -6.60 -17.25
C GLU A 51 16.89 -6.46 -17.34
N GLU A 52 17.44 -5.28 -17.03
CA GLU A 52 18.86 -5.02 -16.83
C GLU A 52 19.07 -4.08 -15.64
N THR A 53 20.00 -4.41 -14.73
CA THR A 53 20.33 -3.53 -13.62
C THR A 53 21.07 -2.30 -14.14
N SER A 54 20.40 -1.17 -14.37
CA SER A 54 21.14 0.07 -14.56
C SER A 54 21.79 0.48 -13.23
N LEU A 55 22.87 1.27 -13.29
CA LEU A 55 23.44 1.89 -12.09
C LEU A 55 22.43 2.82 -11.39
N ASP A 56 21.28 3.12 -12.01
CA ASP A 56 20.23 3.94 -11.41
C ASP A 56 19.39 3.20 -10.37
N ASN A 57 19.38 1.86 -10.38
CA ASN A 57 18.72 1.07 -9.34
C ASN A 57 19.66 0.71 -8.18
N ILE A 58 20.81 1.37 -8.05
CA ILE A 58 21.80 1.12 -7.00
C ILE A 58 22.05 2.43 -6.25
N ALA A 59 22.01 2.39 -4.92
CA ALA A 59 22.23 3.56 -4.08
C ALA A 59 23.20 3.27 -2.93
N PRO A 60 23.91 4.32 -2.44
CA PRO A 60 24.77 4.21 -1.28
C PRO A 60 23.94 3.99 0.00
N VAL A 61 24.46 3.15 0.89
CA VAL A 61 23.87 2.85 2.20
C VAL A 61 24.99 2.69 3.21
N CYS A 62 24.81 3.18 4.44
CA CYS A 62 25.80 2.99 5.49
C CYS A 62 25.87 1.52 5.94
N ARG A 63 27.01 1.12 6.51
CA ARG A 63 27.24 -0.25 7.00
C ARG A 63 26.14 -0.76 7.93
N ASN A 64 25.69 0.07 8.87
CA ASN A 64 24.67 -0.30 9.85
C ASN A 64 23.34 -0.63 9.17
N HIS A 65 22.86 0.23 8.27
CA HIS A 65 21.61 0.00 7.53
C HIS A 65 21.70 -1.16 6.53
N ASN A 66 22.87 -1.35 5.90
CA ASN A 66 23.07 -2.49 5.01
C ASN A 66 22.98 -3.85 5.74
N LEU A 67 23.43 -3.92 7.00
CA LEU A 67 23.29 -5.10 7.83
C LEU A 67 21.85 -5.26 8.36
N ALA A 68 21.26 -4.17 8.85
CA ALA A 68 19.94 -4.19 9.50
C ALA A 68 18.79 -4.53 8.53
N LYS A 69 18.88 -4.13 7.26
CA LYS A 69 17.84 -4.40 6.25
C LYS A 69 17.62 -5.88 5.93
N LYS A 70 18.58 -6.76 6.25
CA LYS A 70 18.54 -8.20 5.93
C LYS A 70 18.27 -8.44 4.43
N ASP A 71 17.17 -9.11 4.11
CA ASP A 71 16.72 -9.48 2.77
C ASP A 71 15.92 -8.37 2.06
N MET A 72 15.55 -7.30 2.77
CA MET A 72 14.83 -6.16 2.19
C MET A 72 15.72 -5.36 1.23
N THR A 73 15.05 -4.77 0.23
CA THR A 73 15.61 -3.73 -0.64
C THR A 73 15.81 -2.42 0.14
N LEU A 74 16.59 -1.48 -0.41
CA LEU A 74 16.80 -0.19 0.25
C LEU A 74 15.49 0.61 0.37
N SER A 75 14.61 0.55 -0.63
CA SER A 75 13.31 1.23 -0.56
C SER A 75 12.38 0.62 0.49
N GLU A 76 12.29 -0.72 0.54
CA GLU A 76 11.51 -1.41 1.58
C GLU A 76 12.00 -1.04 2.99
N TYR A 77 13.32 -1.08 3.21
CA TYR A 77 13.86 -0.83 4.54
C TYR A 77 13.69 0.63 4.98
N ARG A 78 13.88 1.59 4.07
CA ARG A 78 13.54 3.00 4.33
C ARG A 78 12.08 3.16 4.71
N ASP A 79 11.18 2.61 3.89
CA ASP A 79 9.74 2.75 4.11
C ASP A 79 9.30 2.07 5.41
N LYS A 80 9.98 0.98 5.80
CA LYS A 80 9.81 0.32 7.10
C LYS A 80 10.20 1.22 8.26
N LEU A 81 11.39 1.82 8.23
CA LEU A 81 11.83 2.75 9.28
C LEU A 81 10.91 3.96 9.39
N GLN A 82 10.47 4.51 8.25
CA GLN A 82 9.49 5.60 8.24
C GLN A 82 8.16 5.18 8.90
N MET A 83 7.72 3.94 8.66
CA MET A 83 6.50 3.40 9.26
C MET A 83 6.65 3.16 10.76
N GLU A 84 7.77 2.58 11.20
CA GLU A 84 8.09 2.39 12.63
C GLU A 84 8.11 3.74 13.36
N ASN A 85 8.88 4.70 12.86
CA ASN A 85 8.93 6.07 13.39
C ASN A 85 7.55 6.76 13.41
N PHE A 86 6.71 6.49 12.41
CA PHE A 86 5.35 7.01 12.37
C PHE A 86 4.51 6.45 13.51
N PHE A 87 4.50 5.13 13.73
CA PHE A 87 3.72 4.52 14.81
C PHE A 87 4.25 4.87 16.21
N GLU A 88 5.57 4.95 16.39
CA GLU A 88 6.20 5.32 17.67
C GLU A 88 5.75 6.71 18.17
N ARG A 89 5.51 7.66 17.26
CA ARG A 89 4.99 8.99 17.60
C ARG A 89 3.59 8.95 18.20
N PHE A 90 2.72 8.05 17.73
CA PHE A 90 1.38 7.89 18.27
C PHE A 90 1.41 7.12 19.59
N GLU A 91 2.21 6.06 19.67
CA GLU A 91 2.37 5.26 20.89
C GLU A 91 2.92 6.11 22.04
N SER A 92 3.94 6.93 21.78
CA SER A 92 4.51 7.86 22.76
C SER A 92 3.53 8.93 23.25
N ALA A 93 2.51 9.24 22.43
CA ALA A 93 1.41 10.16 22.78
C ALA A 93 0.20 9.45 23.42
N GLY A 94 0.28 8.13 23.66
CA GLY A 94 -0.84 7.33 24.17
C GLY A 94 -2.01 7.19 23.18
N LYS A 95 -1.75 7.37 21.88
CA LYS A 95 -2.75 7.32 20.81
C LYS A 95 -2.49 6.13 19.88
N GLN A 96 -3.47 5.82 19.04
CA GLN A 96 -3.37 4.79 18.02
C GLN A 96 -3.62 5.39 16.65
N ALA A 97 -2.77 5.09 15.68
CA ALA A 97 -2.89 5.64 14.33
C ALA A 97 -4.11 5.05 13.58
N LYS A 98 -4.80 5.90 12.83
CA LYS A 98 -5.92 5.60 11.93
C LYS A 98 -5.54 5.96 10.48
N LEU A 99 -6.44 5.70 9.52
CA LEU A 99 -6.18 6.01 8.10
C LEU A 99 -5.94 7.50 7.85
N ASN A 100 -6.64 8.39 8.57
CA ASN A 100 -6.44 9.84 8.45
C ASN A 100 -5.02 10.28 8.85
N ASP A 101 -4.40 9.59 9.80
CA ASP A 101 -3.02 9.88 10.20
C ASP A 101 -2.03 9.53 9.09
N VAL A 102 -2.27 8.42 8.39
CA VAL A 102 -1.48 8.04 7.20
C VAL A 102 -1.67 9.04 6.06
N LEU A 103 -2.91 9.47 5.82
CA LEU A 103 -3.21 10.53 4.84
C LEU A 103 -2.51 11.84 5.19
N THR A 104 -2.50 12.22 6.47
CA THR A 104 -1.82 13.41 6.96
C THR A 104 -0.30 13.30 6.79
N PHE A 105 0.27 12.13 7.11
CA PHE A 105 1.69 11.87 6.91
C PHE A 105 2.11 11.97 5.43
N LYS A 106 1.28 11.48 4.51
CA LYS A 106 1.58 11.49 3.07
C LYS A 106 1.27 12.80 2.36
N TYR A 107 0.21 13.48 2.75
CA TYR A 107 -0.35 14.62 2.01
C TYR A 107 -0.40 15.92 2.82
N GLY A 108 0.04 15.93 4.09
CA GLY A 108 -0.18 17.06 4.98
C GLY A 108 -1.67 17.34 5.10
N ASN A 109 -2.09 18.61 4.95
CA ASN A 109 -3.51 18.98 4.96
C ASN A 109 -4.21 18.88 3.59
N ASN A 110 -3.50 18.37 2.56
CA ASN A 110 -3.93 18.36 1.16
C ASN A 110 -4.69 17.07 0.79
N PHE A 111 -5.73 16.74 1.57
CA PHE A 111 -6.61 15.60 1.36
C PHE A 111 -7.99 15.88 1.99
N GLY A 112 -8.92 14.93 1.85
CA GLY A 112 -10.32 15.08 2.27
C GLY A 112 -11.10 15.98 1.31
N PHE A 113 -10.75 15.94 0.02
CA PHE A 113 -11.44 16.74 -0.98
C PHE A 113 -12.86 16.22 -1.17
N PRO A 114 -13.84 17.14 -1.27
CA PRO A 114 -15.23 16.74 -1.35
C PRO A 114 -15.51 15.97 -2.63
N ILE A 115 -16.61 15.22 -2.62
CA ILE A 115 -17.25 14.67 -3.78
C ILE A 115 -18.62 15.31 -3.96
N GLN A 116 -19.11 15.32 -5.20
CA GLN A 116 -20.52 15.49 -5.50
C GLN A 116 -20.96 14.29 -6.32
N TYR A 117 -22.20 13.86 -6.17
CA TYR A 117 -22.71 12.76 -6.95
C TYR A 117 -24.16 12.99 -7.35
N ASP A 118 -24.54 12.36 -8.45
CA ASP A 118 -25.90 12.33 -8.98
C ASP A 118 -26.26 10.86 -9.22
N PHE A 119 -27.21 10.35 -8.45
CA PHE A 119 -27.65 8.96 -8.49
C PHE A 119 -29.03 8.85 -9.12
N ASP A 120 -29.10 8.23 -10.30
CA ASP A 120 -30.33 7.87 -10.97
C ASP A 120 -30.75 6.45 -10.57
N SER A 121 -31.76 6.35 -9.73
CA SER A 121 -32.31 5.08 -9.24
C SER A 121 -33.10 4.31 -10.30
N ASN A 122 -33.58 4.97 -11.37
CA ASN A 122 -34.29 4.30 -12.46
C ASN A 122 -33.31 3.62 -13.42
N GLN A 123 -32.21 4.30 -13.76
CA GLN A 123 -31.17 3.75 -14.63
C GLN A 123 -30.12 2.94 -13.88
N MET A 124 -30.16 2.95 -12.54
CA MET A 124 -29.15 2.35 -11.67
C MET A 124 -27.74 2.84 -12.02
N LYS A 125 -27.58 4.14 -12.22
CA LYS A 125 -26.30 4.77 -12.57
C LYS A 125 -26.00 5.92 -11.61
N ILE A 126 -24.72 6.11 -11.31
CA ILE A 126 -24.26 7.22 -10.49
C ILE A 126 -23.12 7.95 -11.22
N THR A 127 -23.21 9.27 -11.30
CA THR A 127 -22.11 10.11 -11.75
C THR A 127 -21.47 10.76 -10.54
N VAL A 128 -20.17 10.57 -10.34
CA VAL A 128 -19.42 11.13 -9.21
C VAL A 128 -18.40 12.14 -9.74
N LYS A 129 -18.38 13.31 -9.12
CA LYS A 129 -17.41 14.39 -9.31
C LYS A 129 -16.45 14.41 -8.13
N TYR A 130 -15.20 14.00 -8.37
CA TYR A 130 -14.12 14.06 -7.39
C TYR A 130 -13.39 15.40 -7.52
N PHE A 131 -13.54 16.27 -6.53
CA PHE A 131 -12.81 17.56 -6.52
C PHE A 131 -11.34 17.34 -6.17
N GLN A 132 -10.48 18.21 -6.70
CA GLN A 132 -9.02 18.14 -6.54
C GLN A 132 -8.48 19.09 -5.47
N ASP A 133 -9.36 19.89 -4.86
CA ASP A 133 -9.08 20.80 -3.76
C ASP A 133 -10.36 21.01 -2.93
N LYS A 134 -10.19 21.56 -1.73
CA LYS A 134 -11.31 21.77 -0.79
C LYS A 134 -12.25 22.89 -1.23
N ASP A 135 -11.70 23.91 -1.87
CA ASP A 135 -12.41 25.13 -2.28
C ASP A 135 -13.11 24.98 -3.65
N LYS A 136 -12.94 23.82 -4.30
CA LYS A 136 -13.51 23.46 -5.61
C LYS A 136 -13.06 24.40 -6.72
N VAL A 137 -11.85 24.94 -6.62
CA VAL A 137 -11.27 25.86 -7.62
C VAL A 137 -10.91 25.10 -8.90
N HIS A 138 -10.37 23.90 -8.77
CA HIS A 138 -9.99 23.07 -9.91
C HIS A 138 -11.15 22.23 -10.42
N LEU A 139 -11.14 21.96 -11.72
CA LEU A 139 -12.15 21.12 -12.36
C LEU A 139 -12.14 19.72 -11.74
N PRO A 140 -13.32 19.19 -11.32
CA PRO A 140 -13.39 17.88 -10.74
C PRO A 140 -13.16 16.79 -11.80
N LYS A 141 -12.61 15.67 -11.39
CA LYS A 141 -12.61 14.43 -12.19
C LYS A 141 -14.01 13.84 -12.14
N ILE A 142 -14.65 13.66 -13.29
CA ILE A 142 -16.02 13.14 -13.40
C ILE A 142 -15.97 11.71 -13.89
N GLU A 143 -16.61 10.80 -13.15
CA GLU A 143 -16.70 9.38 -13.52
C GLU A 143 -18.12 8.87 -13.31
N ALA A 144 -18.57 7.99 -14.21
CA ALA A 144 -19.88 7.36 -14.13
C ALA A 144 -19.71 5.87 -13.81
N TYR A 145 -20.57 5.37 -12.93
CA TYR A 145 -20.52 4.01 -12.42
C TYR A 145 -21.87 3.33 -12.51
N GLN A 146 -21.84 2.02 -12.73
CA GLN A 146 -23.01 1.16 -12.56
C GLN A 146 -23.30 0.97 -11.07
N VAL A 147 -24.55 1.18 -10.69
CA VAL A 147 -25.06 0.93 -9.34
C VAL A 147 -25.70 -0.45 -9.29
N TYR A 148 -25.48 -1.13 -8.18
CA TYR A 148 -26.05 -2.42 -7.84
C TYR A 148 -26.85 -2.28 -6.55
N GLN A 149 -27.84 -3.16 -6.36
CA GLN A 149 -28.64 -3.19 -5.15
C GLN A 149 -28.50 -4.54 -4.46
N CYS A 150 -28.30 -4.52 -3.14
CA CYS A 150 -28.36 -5.74 -2.34
C CYS A 150 -29.79 -6.29 -2.32
N GLN A 151 -29.99 -7.55 -2.69
CA GLN A 151 -31.34 -8.13 -2.76
C GLN A 151 -32.04 -8.21 -1.40
N ILE A 152 -31.26 -8.37 -0.32
CA ILE A 152 -31.77 -8.52 1.05
C ILE A 152 -31.97 -7.16 1.71
N THR A 153 -30.92 -6.35 1.80
CA THR A 153 -30.96 -5.06 2.52
C THR A 153 -31.52 -3.91 1.69
N LYS A 154 -31.69 -4.11 0.37
CA LYS A 154 -32.09 -3.08 -0.61
C LYS A 154 -31.15 -1.87 -0.69
N MET A 155 -29.98 -1.93 -0.04
CA MET A 155 -28.97 -0.88 -0.11
C MET A 155 -28.31 -0.83 -1.49
N SER A 156 -28.18 0.38 -2.01
CA SER A 156 -27.49 0.66 -3.27
C SER A 156 -25.99 0.84 -3.03
N TYR A 157 -25.18 0.31 -3.95
CA TYR A 157 -23.72 0.42 -3.91
C TYR A 157 -23.11 0.36 -5.30
N PHE A 158 -21.87 0.83 -5.43
CA PHE A 158 -21.09 0.75 -6.67
C PHE A 158 -19.62 0.43 -6.37
N TYR A 159 -18.87 0.07 -7.41
CA TYR A 159 -17.43 -0.16 -7.33
C TYR A 159 -16.70 0.96 -8.08
N ALA A 160 -15.64 1.50 -7.47
CA ALA A 160 -14.90 2.63 -8.02
C ALA A 160 -13.40 2.56 -7.69
N LEU A 161 -12.60 3.21 -8.53
CA LEU A 161 -11.23 3.58 -8.21
C LEU A 161 -11.26 5.02 -7.68
N VAL A 162 -11.29 5.16 -6.37
CA VAL A 162 -11.44 6.47 -5.72
C VAL A 162 -10.07 7.10 -5.54
N PRO A 163 -9.87 8.37 -5.90
CA PRO A 163 -8.62 9.05 -5.61
C PRO A 163 -8.36 9.08 -4.10
N ALA A 164 -7.13 8.76 -3.69
CA ALA A 164 -6.73 8.64 -2.28
C ALA A 164 -6.94 9.93 -1.48
N LYS A 165 -6.97 11.09 -2.15
CA LYS A 165 -7.22 12.39 -1.51
C LYS A 165 -8.70 12.70 -1.30
N ASN A 166 -9.62 11.92 -1.86
CA ASN A 166 -11.07 12.09 -1.72
C ASN A 166 -11.71 11.16 -0.68
N ILE A 167 -10.90 10.37 0.04
CA ILE A 167 -11.36 9.48 1.10
C ILE A 167 -10.96 10.00 2.47
N LEU A 168 -11.75 9.65 3.48
CA LEU A 168 -11.41 9.81 4.89
C LEU A 168 -11.71 8.52 5.66
N ASN A 169 -11.11 8.38 6.82
CA ASN A 169 -11.40 7.34 7.79
C ASN A 169 -12.82 7.51 8.36
N ASP A 170 -13.63 6.45 8.43
CA ASP A 170 -14.94 6.45 9.10
C ASP A 170 -14.80 6.26 10.61
N GLY A 171 -13.97 7.11 11.22
CA GLY A 171 -13.73 7.15 12.65
C GLY A 171 -13.91 8.58 13.11
N LYS A 172 -15.17 8.96 13.36
CA LYS A 172 -15.49 10.29 13.86
C LYS A 172 -14.97 10.42 15.29
N GLU A 173 -14.16 11.43 15.55
CA GLU A 173 -13.89 11.88 16.92
C GLU A 173 -15.05 12.81 17.32
N GLY A 174 -16.02 12.31 18.08
CA GLY A 174 -17.17 13.12 18.55
C GLY A 174 -18.51 12.38 18.53
N GLU A 175 -19.61 13.15 18.50
CA GLU A 175 -20.98 12.63 18.49
C GLU A 175 -21.34 12.10 17.09
N GLY A 176 -21.15 10.81 16.89
CA GLY A 176 -21.53 10.10 15.68
C GLY A 176 -21.23 8.61 15.78
N LEU A 177 -21.96 7.80 15.02
CA LEU A 177 -21.71 6.36 14.98
C LEU A 177 -20.41 6.08 14.21
N GLU A 178 -19.37 5.59 14.88
CA GLU A 178 -18.13 5.10 14.25
C GLU A 178 -18.36 3.66 13.73
N LEU A 179 -18.22 3.48 12.41
CA LEU A 179 -18.35 2.16 11.78
C LEU A 179 -17.04 1.38 11.80
N GLN A 180 -15.93 2.09 11.94
CA GLN A 180 -14.61 1.51 11.93
C GLN A 180 -14.30 0.85 13.28
N PRO A 181 -14.04 -0.48 13.31
CA PRO A 181 -13.95 -1.19 14.58
C PRO A 181 -12.57 -1.11 15.25
N ARG A 182 -11.51 -0.62 14.58
CA ARG A 182 -10.13 -0.75 15.08
C ARG A 182 -9.16 0.32 14.55
N PRO A 183 -8.02 0.55 15.23
CA PRO A 183 -6.89 1.31 14.69
C PRO A 183 -6.04 0.49 13.70
N LEU A 184 -5.04 1.15 13.10
CA LEU A 184 -4.00 0.49 12.31
C LEU A 184 -3.04 -0.30 13.22
N ILE A 185 -2.53 -1.42 12.71
CA ILE A 185 -1.63 -2.33 13.43
C ILE A 185 -0.32 -2.40 12.64
N PRO A 186 0.84 -2.04 13.22
CA PRO A 186 2.10 -1.88 12.47
C PRO A 186 2.50 -3.12 11.67
N ASN A 187 2.60 -4.26 12.34
CA ASN A 187 3.01 -5.52 11.70
C ASN A 187 2.04 -5.96 10.58
N HIS A 188 0.74 -5.70 10.76
CA HIS A 188 -0.25 -6.03 9.75
C HIS A 188 -0.17 -5.08 8.54
N LEU A 189 0.00 -3.79 8.80
CA LEU A 189 0.19 -2.77 7.76
C LEU A 189 1.46 -3.05 6.96
N TRP A 190 2.57 -3.39 7.62
CA TRP A 190 3.83 -3.75 6.98
C TRP A 190 3.68 -4.95 6.05
N GLY A 191 3.06 -6.03 6.52
CA GLY A 191 2.79 -7.22 5.70
C GLY A 191 1.94 -6.89 4.48
N LEU A 192 0.88 -6.09 4.64
CA LEU A 192 0.04 -5.64 3.52
C LEU A 192 0.79 -4.73 2.55
N TYR A 193 1.61 -3.81 3.05
CA TYR A 193 2.43 -2.92 2.23
C TYR A 193 3.36 -3.72 1.31
N ARG A 194 4.10 -4.69 1.86
CA ARG A 194 4.99 -5.55 1.04
C ARG A 194 4.20 -6.36 0.02
N HIS A 195 3.10 -6.98 0.46
CA HIS A 195 2.28 -7.83 -0.40
C HIS A 195 1.65 -7.03 -1.56
N LEU A 196 1.01 -5.90 -1.29
CA LEU A 196 0.24 -5.14 -2.27
C LEU A 196 1.09 -4.30 -3.24
N ARG A 197 2.41 -4.22 -3.03
CA ARG A 197 3.35 -3.60 -4.00
C ARG A 197 3.58 -4.45 -5.25
N VAL A 198 3.36 -5.75 -5.15
CA VAL A 198 3.61 -6.70 -6.25
C VAL A 198 2.42 -7.62 -6.54
N ASN A 199 1.41 -7.65 -5.66
CA ASN A 199 0.21 -8.46 -5.83
C ASN A 199 -1.05 -7.60 -5.99
N THR A 200 -2.04 -8.17 -6.69
CA THR A 200 -3.36 -7.54 -6.84
C THR A 200 -4.16 -7.63 -5.55
N GLN A 201 -4.90 -6.57 -5.23
CA GLN A 201 -5.82 -6.57 -4.09
C GLN A 201 -7.06 -7.40 -4.43
N LEU A 202 -7.29 -8.49 -3.69
CA LEU A 202 -8.43 -9.39 -4.00
C LEU A 202 -9.79 -8.86 -3.54
N GLN A 203 -9.81 -7.99 -2.54
CA GLN A 203 -11.04 -7.47 -1.94
C GLN A 203 -10.91 -5.96 -1.80
N PRO A 204 -11.83 -5.17 -2.38
CA PRO A 204 -11.80 -3.72 -2.28
C PRO A 204 -12.01 -3.26 -0.84
N SER A 205 -11.58 -2.04 -0.54
CA SER A 205 -11.97 -1.37 0.70
C SER A 205 -13.47 -1.07 0.67
N ILE A 206 -14.12 -1.09 1.83
CA ILE A 206 -15.56 -0.84 1.91
C ILE A 206 -15.78 0.56 2.48
N CYS A 207 -16.56 1.33 1.74
CA CYS A 207 -16.81 2.73 2.02
C CYS A 207 -18.30 3.04 2.00
N ARG A 208 -18.65 4.21 2.52
CA ARG A 208 -19.97 4.83 2.35
C ARG A 208 -19.82 6.29 1.97
N VAL A 209 -20.83 6.83 1.31
CA VAL A 209 -20.96 8.28 1.16
C VAL A 209 -21.64 8.85 2.40
N ASP A 210 -21.08 9.94 2.94
CA ASP A 210 -21.65 10.74 4.02
C ASP A 210 -21.65 12.21 3.58
N GLY A 211 -22.79 12.69 3.07
CA GLY A 211 -22.90 13.99 2.44
C GLY A 211 -21.97 14.11 1.22
N ASN A 212 -20.90 14.90 1.35
CA ASN A 212 -19.92 15.16 0.30
C ASN A 212 -18.58 14.43 0.52
N VAL A 213 -18.54 13.40 1.36
CA VAL A 213 -17.29 12.68 1.70
C VAL A 213 -17.46 11.17 1.46
N VAL A 214 -16.40 10.52 1.00
CA VAL A 214 -16.28 9.05 0.99
C VAL A 214 -15.56 8.60 2.25
N LEU A 215 -16.24 7.83 3.10
CA LEU A 215 -15.70 7.34 4.38
C LEU A 215 -15.38 5.84 4.27
N VAL A 216 -14.14 5.47 4.57
CA VAL A 216 -13.66 4.08 4.63
C VAL A 216 -13.89 3.53 6.02
N PHE A 217 -14.70 2.48 6.15
CA PHE A 217 -14.98 1.83 7.44
C PHE A 217 -14.47 0.38 7.52
N ASP A 218 -14.18 -0.25 6.39
CA ASP A 218 -13.52 -1.56 6.33
C ASP A 218 -12.43 -1.57 5.24
N GLY A 219 -11.36 -2.33 5.47
CA GLY A 219 -10.19 -2.37 4.60
C GLY A 219 -9.21 -1.22 4.83
N GLN A 220 -9.28 -0.49 5.95
CA GLN A 220 -8.37 0.62 6.26
C GLN A 220 -6.89 0.26 6.17
N HIS A 221 -6.45 -0.93 6.62
CA HIS A 221 -5.05 -1.35 6.51
C HIS A 221 -4.63 -1.54 5.05
N LYS A 222 -5.55 -1.99 4.18
CA LYS A 222 -5.29 -2.16 2.74
C LYS A 222 -5.16 -0.79 2.06
N ALA A 223 -6.11 0.11 2.34
CA ALA A 223 -6.05 1.49 1.85
C ALA A 223 -4.78 2.20 2.32
N ALA A 224 -4.47 2.15 3.62
CA ALA A 224 -3.26 2.71 4.21
C ALA A 224 -1.99 2.13 3.57
N ALA A 225 -1.91 0.81 3.36
CA ALA A 225 -0.76 0.17 2.72
C ALA A 225 -0.54 0.66 1.28
N LYS A 226 -1.61 0.74 0.49
CA LYS A 226 -1.57 1.24 -0.91
C LYS A 226 -1.15 2.70 -0.96
N ILE A 227 -1.72 3.54 -0.10
CA ILE A 227 -1.36 4.97 0.02
C ILE A 227 0.10 5.12 0.49
N TRP A 228 0.54 4.26 1.42
CA TRP A 228 1.93 4.24 1.88
C TRP A 228 2.90 3.96 0.73
N ALA A 229 2.53 3.02 -0.15
CA ALA A 229 3.25 2.67 -1.36
C ALA A 229 3.13 3.70 -2.50
N GLY A 230 2.42 4.82 -2.29
CA GLY A 230 2.28 5.90 -3.27
C GLY A 230 1.15 5.71 -4.29
N ALA A 231 0.16 4.87 -3.99
CA ALA A 231 -1.00 4.72 -4.88
C ALA A 231 -1.90 5.96 -4.82
N ASP A 232 -2.19 6.55 -5.98
CA ASP A 232 -3.08 7.71 -6.11
C ASP A 232 -4.57 7.35 -6.01
N ASN A 233 -4.92 6.07 -6.19
CA ASN A 233 -6.29 5.59 -6.17
C ASN A 233 -6.41 4.32 -5.32
N ILE A 234 -7.58 4.11 -4.71
CA ILE A 234 -7.94 2.89 -3.99
C ILE A 234 -9.13 2.19 -4.66
N GLU A 235 -9.10 0.86 -4.66
CA GLU A 235 -10.25 0.04 -5.08
C GLU A 235 -11.28 0.02 -3.96
N ALA A 236 -12.50 0.50 -4.23
CA ALA A 236 -13.54 0.67 -3.24
C ALA A 236 -14.90 0.10 -3.68
N LYS A 237 -15.60 -0.53 -2.75
CA LYS A 237 -17.05 -0.76 -2.78
C LYS A 237 -17.70 0.33 -1.94
N ILE A 238 -18.57 1.14 -2.54
CA ILE A 238 -19.13 2.34 -1.91
C ILE A 238 -20.63 2.21 -1.81
N TYR A 239 -21.17 2.27 -0.58
CA TYR A 239 -22.60 2.35 -0.34
C TYR A 239 -23.11 3.80 -0.50
N ILE A 240 -24.23 3.94 -1.20
CA ILE A 240 -24.91 5.22 -1.42
C ILE A 240 -25.96 5.36 -0.32
N GLU A 241 -25.81 6.38 0.53
CA GLU A 241 -26.73 6.70 1.63
C GLU A 241 -27.26 5.48 2.40
N PRO A 242 -26.39 4.60 2.93
CA PRO A 242 -26.84 3.37 3.59
C PRO A 242 -27.51 3.65 4.94
N ASP A 243 -28.34 2.71 5.40
CA ASP A 243 -28.64 2.57 6.82
C ASP A 243 -27.36 2.22 7.58
N VAL A 244 -26.83 3.23 8.26
CA VAL A 244 -25.54 3.19 8.96
C VAL A 244 -25.55 2.20 10.14
N VAL A 245 -26.69 2.08 10.84
CA VAL A 245 -26.81 1.16 11.99
C VAL A 245 -26.80 -0.28 11.52
N TRP A 246 -27.51 -0.57 10.43
CA TRP A 246 -27.51 -1.90 9.82
C TRP A 246 -26.11 -2.28 9.30
N LEU A 247 -25.44 -1.33 8.65
CA LEU A 247 -24.10 -1.52 8.11
C LEU A 247 -23.08 -1.78 9.23
N MET A 248 -23.15 -1.03 10.33
CA MET A 248 -22.31 -1.23 11.51
C MET A 248 -22.51 -2.63 12.10
N ARG A 249 -23.76 -3.05 12.35
CA ARG A 249 -24.06 -4.39 12.88
C ARG A 249 -23.53 -5.50 11.98
N THR A 250 -23.73 -5.34 10.67
CA THR A 250 -23.22 -6.29 9.66
C THR A 250 -21.70 -6.36 9.70
N ASN A 251 -21.02 -5.21 9.78
CA ASN A 251 -19.57 -5.13 9.85
C ASN A 251 -19.02 -5.81 11.13
N LEU A 252 -19.61 -5.53 12.29
CA LEU A 252 -19.20 -6.14 13.56
C LEU A 252 -19.29 -7.67 13.54
N VAL A 253 -20.42 -8.22 13.05
CA VAL A 253 -20.59 -9.67 12.94
C VAL A 253 -19.61 -10.29 11.93
N ALA A 254 -19.33 -9.58 10.83
CA ALA A 254 -18.39 -10.03 9.81
C ALA A 254 -16.95 -10.16 10.35
N HIS A 255 -16.50 -9.18 11.15
CA HIS A 255 -15.14 -9.17 11.72
C HIS A 255 -14.97 -10.07 12.95
N ASP A 256 -16.07 -10.43 13.63
CA ASP A 256 -16.05 -11.34 14.78
C ASP A 256 -16.23 -12.81 14.34
N LYS A 257 -17.46 -13.16 13.94
CA LYS A 257 -17.87 -14.56 13.75
C LYS A 257 -17.59 -15.09 12.35
N LEU A 258 -17.68 -14.23 11.34
CA LEU A 258 -17.60 -14.63 9.92
C LEU A 258 -16.27 -14.27 9.27
N LYS A 259 -15.22 -14.05 10.08
CA LYS A 259 -13.89 -13.70 9.60
C LYS A 259 -13.40 -14.75 8.60
N GLN A 260 -12.76 -14.28 7.53
CA GLN A 260 -12.19 -15.18 6.53
C GLN A 260 -11.18 -16.13 7.20
N LEU A 261 -11.41 -17.43 7.04
CA LEU A 261 -10.57 -18.46 7.63
C LEU A 261 -9.22 -18.50 6.91
N ARG A 262 -8.15 -18.60 7.71
CA ARG A 262 -6.83 -18.94 7.16
C ARG A 262 -6.87 -20.39 6.70
N PHE A 263 -6.18 -20.69 5.61
CA PHE A 263 -5.96 -22.09 5.23
C PHE A 263 -5.23 -22.81 6.36
N TYR A 264 -5.62 -24.06 6.62
CA TYR A 264 -4.82 -24.96 7.44
C TYR A 264 -3.47 -25.18 6.78
N SER A 265 -2.43 -25.39 7.59
CA SER A 265 -1.06 -25.55 7.09
C SER A 265 -0.91 -26.67 6.07
N SER A 266 -1.69 -27.76 6.20
CA SER A 266 -1.73 -28.87 5.23
C SER A 266 -2.22 -28.43 3.86
N ILE A 267 -3.37 -27.73 3.81
CA ILE A 267 -3.94 -27.21 2.56
C ILE A 267 -2.98 -26.19 1.92
N LEU A 268 -2.33 -25.36 2.74
CA LEU A 268 -1.34 -24.41 2.25
C LEU A 268 -0.13 -25.15 1.63
N ALA A 269 0.38 -26.20 2.28
CA ALA A 269 1.48 -27.01 1.76
C ALA A 269 1.12 -27.66 0.41
N ASP A 270 -0.08 -28.22 0.28
CA ASP A 270 -0.55 -28.82 -0.98
C ASP A 270 -0.65 -27.79 -2.10
N LYS A 271 -1.18 -26.60 -1.81
CA LYS A 271 -1.28 -25.51 -2.79
C LYS A 271 0.09 -24.97 -3.20
N MET A 272 1.02 -24.88 -2.26
CA MET A 272 2.40 -24.51 -2.57
C MET A 272 3.07 -25.58 -3.44
N ALA A 273 2.87 -26.87 -3.14
CA ALA A 273 3.40 -27.97 -3.95
C ALA A 273 2.88 -27.93 -5.40
N GLN A 274 1.59 -27.61 -5.60
CA GLN A 274 1.02 -27.40 -6.93
C GLN A 274 1.71 -26.25 -7.67
N LEU A 275 1.92 -25.10 -7.00
CA LEU A 275 2.62 -23.96 -7.58
C LEU A 275 4.07 -24.30 -7.96
N TYR A 276 4.78 -25.02 -7.09
CA TYR A 276 6.13 -25.51 -7.36
C TYR A 276 6.16 -26.47 -8.55
N GLY A 277 5.18 -27.37 -8.68
CA GLY A 277 5.06 -28.28 -9.81
C GLY A 277 4.94 -27.55 -11.15
N VAL A 278 4.10 -26.51 -11.22
CA VAL A 278 3.94 -25.68 -12.44
C VAL A 278 5.23 -24.93 -12.75
N ASN A 279 5.86 -24.32 -11.75
CA ASN A 279 7.13 -23.59 -11.94
C ASN A 279 8.26 -24.53 -12.39
N TRP A 280 8.31 -25.75 -11.85
CA TRP A 280 9.27 -26.77 -12.26
C TRP A 280 9.06 -27.20 -13.71
N GLN A 281 7.83 -27.49 -14.11
CA GLN A 281 7.52 -27.85 -15.50
C GLN A 281 7.97 -26.74 -16.48
N ARG A 282 7.64 -25.48 -16.18
CA ARG A 282 8.09 -24.33 -16.96
C ARG A 282 9.61 -24.25 -17.07
N TYR A 283 10.33 -24.50 -15.98
CA TYR A 283 11.80 -24.53 -15.99
C TYR A 283 12.36 -25.71 -16.80
N VAL A 284 11.74 -26.88 -16.73
CA VAL A 284 12.16 -28.05 -17.54
C VAL A 284 12.01 -27.76 -19.03
N GLU A 285 10.93 -27.06 -19.41
CA GLU A 285 10.58 -26.72 -20.79
C GLU A 285 11.40 -25.56 -21.38
N THR A 286 12.04 -24.72 -20.56
CA THR A 286 12.94 -23.67 -21.07
C THR A 286 14.16 -24.27 -21.79
N THR A 287 14.36 -23.85 -23.05
CA THR A 287 15.39 -24.36 -23.98
C THR A 287 16.77 -23.69 -23.85
N ASP A 288 16.88 -22.59 -23.10
CA ASP A 288 18.15 -21.90 -22.87
C ASP A 288 19.04 -22.58 -21.83
N LYS A 289 20.30 -22.12 -21.70
CA LYS A 289 21.26 -22.58 -20.68
C LYS A 289 20.64 -22.48 -19.28
N LYS A 290 20.20 -23.64 -18.79
CA LYS A 290 19.62 -23.86 -17.46
C LYS A 290 20.62 -23.44 -16.38
N SER A 291 20.28 -22.44 -15.58
CA SER A 291 21.08 -22.00 -14.43
C SER A 291 20.28 -22.12 -13.13
N GLU A 292 20.95 -22.41 -12.02
CA GLU A 292 20.32 -22.47 -10.68
C GLU A 292 19.60 -21.16 -10.30
N CYS A 293 20.01 -20.03 -10.89
CA CYS A 293 19.38 -18.72 -10.69
C CYS A 293 17.98 -18.60 -11.32
N GLN A 294 17.66 -19.36 -12.37
CA GLN A 294 16.30 -19.41 -12.95
C GLN A 294 15.35 -20.28 -12.10
N TRP A 295 15.90 -21.15 -11.25
CA TRP A 295 15.14 -22.04 -10.37
C TRP A 295 14.63 -21.37 -9.11
N THR A 296 15.39 -20.41 -8.60
CA THR A 296 15.07 -19.69 -7.37
C THR A 296 14.07 -18.56 -7.67
N ILE A 297 12.84 -18.93 -8.04
CA ILE A 297 11.68 -18.10 -7.73
C ILE A 297 11.61 -18.08 -6.20
N LYS A 298 12.29 -17.10 -5.59
CA LYS A 298 12.27 -16.89 -4.14
C LYS A 298 10.85 -16.50 -3.74
N LEU A 299 10.07 -17.50 -3.34
CA LEU A 299 8.81 -17.38 -2.61
C LEU A 299 9.02 -16.98 -1.14
N THR A 300 10.15 -16.35 -0.80
CA THR A 300 10.32 -15.65 0.47
C THR A 300 9.88 -14.19 0.27
N GLN A 301 8.59 -13.93 0.44
CA GLN A 301 8.05 -12.63 0.82
C GLN A 301 7.18 -12.80 2.06
#